data_AF-A0A7V9WN65-F1
#
_entry.id   AF-A0A7V9WN65-F1
#
_cell.length_a   1.000
_cell.length_b   1.000
_cell.length_c   1.000
_cell.angle_alpha   90.00
_cell.angle_beta   90.00
_cell.angle_gamma   90.00
#
_symmetry.space_group_name_H-M   'P 1'
#
loop_
_entity.id
_entity.type
_entity.pdbx_description
1 polymer ?
#
loop_
_entity_poly.entity_id
_entity_poly.type
_entity_poly.pdbx_seq_one_letter_code
_entity_poly.pdbx_strand_id
1 'polypeptide(L)'
;MAAPVRPLPPFGQEHADLRDSVRRFVANELRPHATEWEDARWFPNEVFEQLAGAGFLGLKYPEELGGEGGDYLHDAVFCEELAGCGSGGVAAGIGAHTGIATP
;
A
#
# COMPACT_ATOMS: atom_id res chain seq x y z
N MET A 1 24.49 -1.84 -3.52
CA MET A 1 23.30 -1.67 -2.65
C MET A 1 22.92 -0.20 -2.73
N ALA A 2 21.65 0.14 -2.98
CA ALA A 2 21.21 1.53 -3.00
C ALA A 2 21.41 2.14 -1.60
N ALA A 3 21.87 3.39 -1.53
CA ALA A 3 22.00 4.10 -0.26
C ALA A 3 20.64 4.20 0.44
N PRO A 4 20.58 4.14 1.79
CA PRO A 4 19.32 4.31 2.51
C PRO A 4 18.73 5.67 2.14
N VAL A 5 17.47 5.66 1.71
CA VAL A 5 16.75 6.89 1.37
C VAL A 5 16.59 7.68 2.66
N ARG A 6 17.31 8.80 2.76
CA ARG A 6 17.15 9.72 3.89
C ARG A 6 15.72 10.27 3.87
N PRO A 7 14.96 10.17 4.98
CA PRO A 7 13.65 10.79 5.06
C PRO A 7 13.74 12.29 4.81
N LEU A 8 12.89 12.80 3.90
CA LEU A 8 12.75 14.22 3.63
C LEU A 8 11.51 14.75 4.35
N PRO A 9 11.58 15.90 5.03
CA PRO A 9 10.38 16.51 5.62
C PRO A 9 9.26 16.65 4.57
N PRO A 10 8.00 16.34 4.92
CA PRO A 10 7.50 16.04 6.28
C PRO A 10 7.70 14.58 6.75
N PHE A 11 8.33 13.71 5.96
CA PHE A 11 8.49 12.29 6.30
C PHE A 11 9.64 12.03 7.30
N GLY A 12 9.37 11.22 8.34
CA GLY A 12 10.36 10.67 9.27
C GLY A 12 10.82 9.25 8.95
N GLN A 13 11.55 8.63 9.87
CA GLN A 13 12.10 7.28 9.72
C GLN A 13 11.01 6.21 9.60
N GLU A 14 9.94 6.31 10.39
CA GLU A 14 8.79 5.39 10.34
C GLU A 14 8.16 5.31 8.94
N HIS A 15 8.04 6.46 8.26
CA HIS A 15 7.55 6.50 6.88
C HIS A 15 8.52 5.86 5.89
N ALA A 16 9.83 5.93 6.12
CA ALA A 16 10.82 5.27 5.28
C ALA A 16 10.78 3.74 5.47
N ASP A 17 10.58 3.28 6.71
CA ASP A 17 10.46 1.86 7.03
C ASP A 17 9.16 1.26 6.45
N LEU A 18 8.04 1.99 6.57
CA LEU A 18 6.78 1.67 5.90
C LEU A 18 6.97 1.60 4.39
N ARG A 19 7.62 2.61 3.81
CA ARG A 19 7.87 2.69 2.37
C ARG A 19 8.60 1.45 1.85
N ASP A 20 9.67 1.04 2.54
CA ASP A 20 10.42 -0.16 2.15
C ASP A 20 9.60 -1.44 2.29
N SER A 21 8.72 -1.51 3.29
CA SER A 21 7.83 -2.65 3.52
C SER A 21 6.77 -2.75 2.43
N VAL A 22 6.05 -1.66 2.13
CA VAL A 22 5.04 -1.59 1.07
C VAL A 22 5.67 -1.83 -0.29
N ARG A 23 6.84 -1.25 -0.57
CA ARG A 23 7.55 -1.48 -1.84
C ARG A 23 7.83 -2.96 -2.09
N ARG A 24 8.29 -3.68 -1.06
CA ARG A 24 8.57 -5.13 -1.18
C ARG A 24 7.29 -5.91 -1.42
N PHE A 25 6.23 -5.60 -0.67
CA PHE A 25 4.93 -6.23 -0.89
C PHE A 25 4.42 -6.00 -2.32
N VAL A 26 4.43 -4.75 -2.79
CA VAL A 26 4.02 -4.39 -4.15
C VAL A 26 4.86 -5.12 -5.20
N ALA A 27 6.18 -5.17 -5.03
CA ALA A 27 7.09 -5.82 -5.98
C ALA A 27 6.93 -7.36 -6.04
N ASN A 28 6.56 -7.99 -4.92
CA ASN A 28 6.48 -9.44 -4.80
C ASN A 28 5.07 -9.99 -5.01
N GLU A 29 4.05 -9.32 -4.50
CA GLU A 29 2.68 -9.84 -4.42
C GLU A 29 1.74 -9.22 -5.46
N LEU A 30 2.03 -8.01 -5.96
CA LEU A 30 1.13 -7.32 -6.91
C LEU A 30 1.73 -7.25 -8.32
N ARG A 31 2.93 -6.68 -8.44
CA ARG A 31 3.58 -6.40 -9.73
C ARG A 31 3.70 -7.63 -10.64
N PRO A 32 4.05 -8.84 -10.16
CA PRO A 32 4.19 -10.00 -11.05
C PRO A 32 2.89 -10.40 -11.75
N HIS A 33 1.74 -10.03 -11.20
CA HIS A 33 0.42 -10.41 -11.70
C HIS A 33 -0.30 -9.29 -12.48
N ALA A 34 0.24 -8.07 -12.47
CA ALA A 34 -0.43 -6.89 -13.01
C ALA A 34 -0.90 -7.04 -14.46
N THR A 35 -0.06 -7.59 -15.36
CA THR A 35 -0.43 -7.79 -16.76
C THR A 35 -1.57 -8.79 -16.93
N GLU A 36 -1.51 -9.92 -16.20
CA GLU A 36 -2.58 -10.93 -16.22
C GLU A 36 -3.91 -10.35 -15.75
N TRP A 37 -3.90 -9.57 -14.67
CA TRP A 37 -5.11 -8.96 -14.11
C TRP A 37 -5.70 -7.87 -15.02
N GLU A 38 -4.85 -7.08 -15.68
CA GLU A 38 -5.30 -6.09 -16.67
C GLU A 38 -5.97 -6.77 -17.87
N ASP A 39 -5.37 -7.83 -18.41
CA ASP A 39 -5.94 -8.62 -19.51
C ASP A 39 -7.27 -9.29 -19.11
N ALA A 40 -7.34 -9.81 -17.88
CA ALA A 40 -8.55 -10.40 -17.32
C ALA A 40 -9.62 -9.38 -16.92
N ARG A 41 -9.27 -8.09 -16.84
CA ARG A 41 -10.10 -6.99 -16.30
C ARG A 41 -10.61 -7.26 -14.89
N TRP A 42 -9.83 -8.01 -14.11
CA TRP A 42 -10.16 -8.44 -12.76
C TRP A 42 -8.89 -8.76 -12.00
N PHE A 43 -8.86 -8.43 -10.70
CA PHE A 43 -7.84 -8.92 -9.78
C PHE A 43 -8.51 -9.67 -8.61
N PRO A 44 -7.85 -10.68 -8.03
CA PRO A 44 -8.43 -11.51 -6.97
C PRO A 44 -8.74 -10.71 -5.70
N ASN A 45 -9.86 -11.03 -5.02
CA ASN A 45 -10.24 -10.37 -3.76
C ASN A 45 -9.27 -10.72 -2.61
N GLU A 46 -8.58 -11.85 -2.73
CA GLU A 46 -7.55 -12.34 -1.82
C GLU A 46 -6.40 -11.34 -1.65
N VAL A 47 -6.22 -10.41 -2.60
CA VAL A 47 -5.29 -9.28 -2.45
C VAL A 47 -5.61 -8.45 -1.19
N PHE A 48 -6.89 -8.24 -0.87
CA PHE A 48 -7.28 -7.49 0.33
C PHE A 48 -6.97 -8.27 1.62
N GLU A 49 -7.11 -9.60 1.61
CA GLU A 49 -6.72 -10.44 2.74
C GLU A 49 -5.21 -10.41 2.98
N GLN A 50 -4.42 -10.42 1.90
CA GLN A 50 -2.96 -10.27 1.99
C GLN A 50 -2.55 -8.90 2.53
N LEU A 51 -3.18 -7.82 2.07
CA LEU A 51 -2.97 -6.47 2.59
C LEU A 51 -3.35 -6.36 4.07
N ALA A 52 -4.46 -7.01 4.49
CA ALA A 52 -4.87 -7.06 5.89
C ALA A 52 -3.84 -7.80 6.74
N GLY A 53 -3.38 -8.98 6.29
CA GLY A 53 -2.34 -9.76 6.98
C GLY A 53 -0.99 -9.06 7.06
N ALA A 54 -0.72 -8.12 6.15
CA ALA A 54 0.48 -7.28 6.16
C ALA A 54 0.34 -5.98 6.98
N GLY A 55 -0.85 -5.69 7.54
CA GLY A 55 -1.10 -4.46 8.31
C GLY A 55 -1.15 -3.20 7.44
N PHE A 56 -1.57 -3.31 6.18
CA PHE A 56 -1.64 -2.16 5.25
C PHE A 56 -3.05 -1.60 5.07
N LEU A 57 -4.05 -2.22 5.68
CA LEU A 57 -5.40 -1.69 5.72
C LEU A 57 -5.57 -0.83 6.97
N GLY A 58 -6.09 0.39 6.82
CA GLY A 58 -6.37 1.25 7.96
C GLY A 58 -5.18 2.04 8.53
N LEU A 59 -4.11 2.24 7.75
CA LEU A 59 -2.84 2.84 8.21
C LEU A 59 -2.98 4.17 8.97
N LYS A 60 -3.87 5.06 8.53
CA LYS A 60 -4.06 6.40 9.12
C LYS A 60 -5.10 6.46 10.24
N TYR A 61 -5.73 5.34 10.58
CA TYR A 61 -6.84 5.30 11.53
C TYR A 61 -6.35 4.86 12.91
N PRO A 62 -6.98 5.35 14.00
CA PRO A 62 -6.64 4.95 15.35
C PRO A 62 -6.83 3.45 15.60
N GLU A 63 -6.00 2.88 16.47
CA GLU A 63 -6.08 1.46 16.86
C GLU A 63 -7.44 1.11 17.52
N GLU A 64 -8.09 2.06 18.20
CA GLU A 64 -9.40 1.80 18.83
C GLU A 64 -10.53 1.55 17.82
N LEU A 65 -10.31 1.93 16.56
CA LEU A 65 -11.20 1.63 15.42
C LEU A 65 -10.72 0.44 14.59
N GLY A 66 -9.66 -0.25 15.02
CA GLY A 66 -9.03 -1.33 14.28
C GLY A 66 -8.07 -0.87 13.18
N GLY A 67 -7.58 0.37 13.22
CA GLY A 67 -6.50 0.87 12.38
C GLY A 67 -5.10 0.61 12.95
N GLU A 68 -4.07 1.14 12.28
CA GLU A 68 -2.66 0.92 12.65
C GLU A 68 -2.03 2.09 13.42
N GLY A 69 -2.82 3.11 13.79
CA GLY A 69 -2.36 4.23 14.63
C GLY A 69 -1.45 5.25 13.94
N GLY A 70 -1.27 5.16 12.63
CA GLY A 70 -0.49 6.11 11.83
C GLY A 70 -1.27 7.39 11.47
N ASP A 71 -0.78 8.10 10.46
CA ASP A 71 -1.33 9.39 10.03
C ASP A 71 -1.50 9.48 8.50
N TYR A 72 -1.85 10.67 8.00
CA TYR A 72 -2.00 10.90 6.56
C TYR A 72 -0.69 10.75 5.78
N LEU A 73 0.48 10.88 6.41
CA LEU A 73 1.77 10.65 5.75
C LEU A 73 2.01 9.15 5.56
N HIS A 74 1.54 8.29 6.47
CA HIS A 74 1.54 6.84 6.29
C HIS A 74 0.68 6.43 5.09
N ASP A 75 -0.53 6.99 4.99
CA ASP A 75 -1.43 6.75 3.84
C ASP A 75 -0.85 7.29 2.53
N ALA A 76 -0.19 8.45 2.56
CA ALA A 76 0.51 9.00 1.39
C ALA A 76 1.65 8.09 0.91
N VAL A 77 2.48 7.58 1.84
CA VAL A 77 3.54 6.62 1.51
C VAL A 77 2.97 5.35 0.89
N PHE A 78 1.89 4.80 1.45
CA PHE A 78 1.23 3.62 0.91
C PHE A 78 0.73 3.87 -0.51
N CYS A 79 0.04 4.99 -0.74
CA CYS A 79 -0.46 5.38 -2.06
C CYS A 79 0.67 5.56 -3.10
N GLU A 80 1.77 6.19 -2.71
CA GLU A 80 2.94 6.36 -3.58
C GLU A 80 3.55 5.01 -4.01
N GLU A 81 3.74 4.09 -3.08
CA GLU A 81 4.34 2.79 -3.39
C GLU A 81 3.37 1.86 -4.16
N LEU A 82 2.06 1.99 -3.97
CA LEU A 82 1.06 1.27 -4.78
C LEU A 82 1.18 1.59 -6.28
N ALA A 83 1.59 2.80 -6.65
CA ALA A 83 1.84 3.14 -8.06
C ALA A 83 2.91 2.25 -8.71
N GLY A 84 3.77 1.62 -7.89
CA GLY A 84 4.78 0.66 -8.33
C GLY A 84 4.22 -0.69 -8.80
N CYS A 85 2.94 -1.01 -8.57
CA CYS A 85 2.35 -2.30 -8.92
C CYS A 85 2.20 -2.50 -10.44
N GLY A 86 2.21 -1.43 -11.24
CA GLY A 86 2.14 -1.52 -12.69
C GLY A 86 0.73 -1.73 -13.28
N SER A 87 -0.32 -1.66 -12.45
CA SER A 87 -1.72 -1.66 -12.86
C SER A 87 -2.46 -0.48 -12.24
N GLY A 88 -3.05 0.38 -13.08
CA GLY A 88 -3.86 1.50 -12.61
C GLY A 88 -5.17 1.03 -11.97
N GLY A 89 -5.76 -0.03 -12.49
CA GLY A 89 -7.01 -0.60 -11.97
C GLY A 89 -6.84 -1.21 -10.58
N VAL A 90 -5.76 -1.97 -10.35
CA VAL A 90 -5.44 -2.57 -9.05
C VAL A 90 -5.13 -1.49 -8.02
N ALA A 91 -4.28 -0.52 -8.36
CA ALA A 91 -3.96 0.60 -7.47
C ALA A 91 -5.20 1.41 -7.12
N ALA A 92 -6.09 1.69 -8.09
CA ALA A 92 -7.34 2.40 -7.84
C ALA A 92 -8.32 1.59 -6.98
N GLY A 93 -8.43 0.27 -7.20
CA GLY A 93 -9.29 -0.60 -6.41
C GLY A 93 -8.85 -0.68 -4.95
N ILE A 94 -7.55 -0.86 -4.70
CA ILE A 94 -6.98 -0.85 -3.35
C ILE A 94 -7.12 0.54 -2.72
N GLY A 95 -6.76 1.60 -3.45
CA GLY A 95 -6.86 2.98 -2.96
C GLY A 95 -8.29 3.42 -2.65
N ALA A 96 -9.29 2.94 -3.41
CA ALA A 96 -10.69 3.15 -3.08
C ALA A 96 -11.06 2.46 -1.77
N HIS A 97 -10.58 1.24 -1.54
CA HIS A 97 -10.80 0.55 -0.27
C HIS A 97 -10.15 1.26 0.91
N THR A 98 -8.91 1.73 0.81
CA THR A 98 -8.21 2.38 1.94
C THR A 98 -8.51 3.88 2.12
N GLY A 99 -8.98 4.54 1.06
CA GLY A 99 -9.18 5.99 1.03
C GLY A 99 -10.64 6.46 0.93
N ILE A 100 -11.57 5.61 0.51
CA ILE A 100 -12.98 5.97 0.25
C ILE A 100 -13.95 5.09 1.03
N ALA A 101 -13.72 3.77 0.99
CA ALA A 101 -14.68 2.75 1.38
C ALA A 101 -14.23 1.86 2.55
N THR A 102 -13.18 2.26 3.29
CA THR A 102 -12.73 1.54 4.50
C THR A 102 -13.92 1.22 5.39
N PRO A 103 -13.92 0.12 6.18
CA PRO A 103 -15.01 -0.09 7.13
C PRO A 103 -15.28 1.15 7.98
#